data_AF-A0A6J6QLN9-F1
#
_entry.id   AF-A0A6J6QLN9-F1
#
_cell.length_a   1.000
_cell.length_b   1.000
_cell.length_c   1.000
_cell.angle_alpha   90.00
_cell.angle_beta   90.00
_cell.angle_gamma   90.00
#
_symmetry.space_group_name_H-M   'P 1'
#
loop_
_entity.id
_entity.type
_entity.pdbx_description
1 polymer ?
#
loop_
_entity_poly.entity_id
_entity_poly.type
_entity_poly.pdbx_seq_one_letter_code
_entity_poly.pdbx_strand_id
1 'polypeptide(L)'
;MTADQAPDDPVALAADELARAKERLLTEPPHYVVANHAMGLFEFGAIHLTSTPPDLHAAVLAIDAMACLVEGLEGRLGPDEDTLQAALEQIRLAFLQVKASLG
;
A
#
# COMPACT_ATOMS: atom_id res chain seq x y z
N MET A 1 -34.32 20.59 28.97
CA MET A 1 -34.17 20.04 27.61
C MET A 1 -33.31 21.03 26.83
N THR A 2 -32.00 21.02 27.09
CA THR A 2 -31.02 21.87 26.41
C THR A 2 -30.61 21.17 25.13
N ALA A 3 -30.61 21.91 24.02
CA ALA A 3 -30.31 21.41 22.68
C ALA A 3 -28.89 20.81 22.64
N ASP A 4 -28.86 19.49 22.76
CA ASP A 4 -27.73 18.61 22.56
C ASP A 4 -27.74 18.15 21.10
N GLN A 5 -27.15 18.93 20.19
CA GLN A 5 -26.71 18.57 18.83
C GLN A 5 -25.72 19.69 18.41
N ALA A 6 -24.50 19.46 17.90
CA ALA A 6 -24.04 18.32 17.12
C ALA A 6 -22.50 18.10 17.24
N PRO A 7 -22.06 16.86 17.48
CA PRO A 7 -20.80 16.32 16.97
C PRO A 7 -20.90 15.93 15.48
N ASP A 8 -22.09 16.06 14.86
CA ASP A 8 -22.43 15.51 13.54
C ASP A 8 -22.26 16.51 12.37
N ASP A 9 -21.33 17.46 12.45
CA ASP A 9 -20.89 18.18 11.24
C ASP A 9 -19.88 17.28 10.49
N PRO A 10 -20.24 16.71 9.31
CA PRO A 10 -19.36 15.81 8.58
C PRO A 10 -18.03 16.45 8.21
N VAL A 11 -18.00 17.78 8.03
CA VAL A 11 -16.77 18.52 7.69
C VAL A 11 -15.84 18.59 8.90
N ALA A 12 -16.38 18.86 10.09
CA ALA A 12 -15.60 18.89 11.32
C ALA A 12 -15.04 17.51 11.67
N LEU A 13 -15.85 16.45 11.52
CA LEU A 13 -15.42 15.07 11.73
C LEU A 13 -14.28 14.66 10.77
N ALA A 14 -14.42 14.98 9.47
CA ALA A 14 -13.37 14.69 8.49
C ALA A 14 -12.07 15.48 8.76
N ALA A 15 -12.18 16.73 9.24
CA ALA A 15 -11.02 17.54 9.61
C ALA A 15 -10.28 16.94 10.81
N ASP A 16 -11.02 16.47 11.82
CA ASP A 16 -10.46 15.82 13.01
C ASP A 16 -9.77 14.48 12.65
N GLU A 17 -10.38 13.67 11.77
CA GLU A 17 -9.77 12.44 11.28
C GLU A 17 -8.46 12.70 10.53
N LEU A 18 -8.44 13.74 9.67
CA LEU A 18 -7.24 14.15 8.95
C LEU A 18 -6.15 14.66 9.91
N ALA A 19 -6.52 15.43 10.93
CA ALA A 19 -5.57 15.90 11.94
C ALA A 19 -4.92 14.73 12.69
N ARG A 20 -5.73 13.75 13.12
CA ARG A 20 -5.23 12.53 13.77
C ARG A 20 -4.34 11.69 12.84
N ALA A 21 -4.69 11.60 11.56
CA ALA A 21 -3.87 10.90 10.58
C ALA A 21 -2.49 11.56 10.40
N LYS A 22 -2.46 12.91 10.31
CA LYS A 22 -1.22 13.69 10.24
C LYS A 22 -0.37 13.51 11.49
N GLU A 23 -0.97 13.52 12.68
CA GLU A 23 -0.26 13.32 13.93
C GLU A 23 0.44 11.96 13.98
N ARG A 24 -0.24 10.88 13.58
CA ARG A 24 0.38 9.56 13.46
C ARG A 24 1.58 9.55 12.51
N LEU A 25 1.48 10.21 11.35
CA LEU A 25 2.58 10.30 10.38
C LEU A 25 3.78 11.09 10.92
N LEU A 26 3.58 12.02 11.84
CA LEU A 26 4.66 12.79 12.47
C LEU A 26 5.37 11.99 13.57
N THR A 27 4.69 11.03 14.20
CA THR A 27 5.25 10.24 15.30
C THR A 27 5.89 8.92 14.86
N GLU A 28 5.41 8.34 13.76
CA GLU A 28 5.91 7.06 13.25
C GLU A 28 7.30 7.22 12.60
N PRO A 29 8.26 6.32 12.86
CA PRO A 29 9.49 6.29 12.11
C PRO A 29 9.23 6.23 10.59
N PRO A 30 9.86 7.10 9.77
CA PRO A 30 9.53 7.21 8.35
C PRO A 30 9.67 5.90 7.56
N HIS A 31 10.58 5.01 7.97
CA HIS A 31 10.78 3.73 7.30
C HIS A 31 9.56 2.80 7.43
N TYR A 32 8.87 2.80 8.58
CA TYR A 32 7.64 2.00 8.74
C TYR A 32 6.50 2.51 7.85
N VAL A 33 6.39 3.83 7.67
CA VAL A 33 5.39 4.42 6.76
C VAL A 33 5.68 4.01 5.31
N VAL A 34 6.93 4.12 4.88
CA VAL A 34 7.34 3.74 3.52
C VAL A 34 7.21 2.23 3.29
N ALA A 35 7.60 1.39 4.26
CA ALA A 35 7.43 -0.06 4.20
C ALA A 35 5.95 -0.45 4.05
N ASN A 36 5.07 0.20 4.82
CA ASN A 36 3.63 0.01 4.70
C ASN A 36 3.10 0.41 3.30
N HIS A 37 3.63 1.48 2.69
CA HIS A 37 3.26 1.83 1.31
C HIS A 37 3.74 0.79 0.28
N ALA A 38 4.96 0.25 0.45
CA ALA A 38 5.46 -0.82 -0.40
C ALA A 38 4.58 -2.09 -0.29
N MET A 39 4.15 -2.44 0.93
CA MET A 39 3.19 -3.53 1.13
C MET A 39 1.82 -3.25 0.51
N GLY A 40 1.32 -2.02 0.60
CA GLY A 40 0.08 -1.62 -0.08
C GLY A 40 0.15 -1.78 -1.61
N LEU A 41 1.32 -1.56 -2.23
CA LEU A 41 1.54 -1.82 -3.66
C LEU A 41 1.56 -3.32 -3.98
N PHE A 42 2.13 -4.14 -3.11
CA PHE A 42 2.03 -5.60 -3.22
C PHE A 42 0.57 -6.06 -3.20
N GLU A 43 -0.22 -5.62 -2.22
CA GLU A 43 -1.64 -5.96 -2.09
C GLU A 43 -2.43 -5.49 -3.32
N PHE A 44 -2.19 -4.26 -3.78
CA PHE A 44 -2.82 -3.71 -4.96
C PHE A 44 -2.52 -4.54 -6.22
N GLY A 45 -1.25 -4.93 -6.42
CA GLY A 45 -0.85 -5.82 -7.50
C GLY A 45 -1.52 -7.18 -7.41
N ALA A 46 -1.58 -7.77 -6.21
CA ALA A 46 -2.22 -9.06 -5.97
C ALA A 46 -3.73 -9.04 -6.24
N ILE A 47 -4.44 -7.97 -5.86
CA ILE A 47 -5.87 -7.79 -6.13
C ILE A 47 -6.14 -7.80 -7.64
N HIS A 48 -5.38 -7.03 -8.42
CA HIS A 48 -5.52 -7.00 -9.87
C HIS A 48 -5.10 -8.31 -10.54
N LEU A 49 -4.10 -8.99 -9.99
CA LEU A 49 -3.63 -10.25 -10.55
C LEU A 49 -4.61 -11.40 -10.31
N THR A 50 -5.35 -11.36 -9.20
CA THR A 50 -6.33 -12.39 -8.81
C THR A 50 -7.76 -12.03 -9.22
N SER A 51 -7.98 -10.88 -9.87
CA SER A 51 -9.30 -10.50 -10.38
C SER A 51 -9.77 -11.46 -11.48
N THR A 52 -11.08 -11.43 -11.77
CA THR A 52 -11.68 -12.22 -12.85
C THR A 52 -12.39 -11.30 -13.85
N PRO A 53 -11.85 -11.10 -15.07
CA PRO A 53 -10.55 -11.61 -15.56
C PRO A 53 -9.35 -10.91 -14.87
N PRO A 54 -8.15 -11.52 -14.87
CA PRO A 54 -6.94 -10.86 -14.34
C PRO A 54 -6.60 -9.59 -15.12
N ASP A 55 -6.27 -8.51 -14.40
CA ASP A 55 -5.78 -7.27 -15.00
C ASP A 55 -4.25 -7.21 -14.93
N LEU A 56 -3.60 -7.74 -15.97
CA LEU A 56 -2.14 -7.76 -16.05
C LEU A 56 -1.54 -6.35 -16.16
N HIS A 57 -2.25 -5.38 -16.74
CA HIS A 57 -1.71 -4.05 -16.92
C HIS A 57 -1.64 -3.30 -15.59
N ALA A 58 -2.74 -3.33 -14.83
CA ALA A 58 -2.78 -2.74 -13.49
C ALA A 58 -1.85 -3.47 -12.52
N ALA A 59 -1.77 -4.81 -12.60
CA ALA A 59 -0.84 -5.59 -11.78
C ALA A 59 0.63 -5.21 -12.04
N VAL A 60 1.05 -5.11 -13.32
CA VAL A 60 2.43 -4.68 -13.64
C VAL A 60 2.72 -3.28 -13.11
N LEU A 61 1.81 -2.33 -13.24
CA LEU A 61 2.02 -0.98 -12.73
C LEU A 61 2.31 -0.98 -11.21
N ALA A 62 1.55 -1.78 -10.45
CA ALA A 62 1.76 -1.93 -9.01
C ALA A 62 3.11 -2.58 -8.68
N ILE A 63 3.47 -3.65 -9.41
CA ILE A 63 4.75 -4.37 -9.24
C ILE A 63 5.94 -3.46 -9.56
N ASP A 64 5.87 -2.67 -10.64
CA ASP A 64 6.92 -1.75 -11.03
C ASP A 64 7.08 -0.61 -10.01
N ALA A 65 5.96 -0.08 -9.49
CA ALA A 65 5.98 0.91 -8.43
C ALA A 65 6.61 0.36 -7.14
N MET A 66 6.27 -0.88 -6.75
CA MET A 66 6.87 -1.56 -5.61
C MET A 66 8.38 -1.75 -5.83
N ALA A 67 8.78 -2.20 -7.02
CA ALA A 67 10.18 -2.36 -7.38
C ALA A 67 10.97 -1.05 -7.26
N CYS A 68 10.43 0.06 -7.76
CA CYS A 68 11.06 1.37 -7.65
C CYS A 68 11.32 1.78 -6.19
N LEU A 69 10.41 1.44 -5.27
CA LEU A 69 10.59 1.72 -3.85
C LEU A 69 11.56 0.74 -3.20
N VAL A 70 11.39 -0.56 -3.39
CA VAL A 70 12.16 -1.60 -2.68
C VAL A 70 13.62 -1.60 -3.14
N GLU A 71 13.84 -1.61 -4.46
CA GLU A 71 15.19 -1.63 -5.03
C GLU A 71 15.83 -0.25 -4.98
N GLY A 72 15.05 0.82 -5.18
CA GLY A 72 15.56 2.20 -5.18
C GLY A 72 15.90 2.75 -3.79
N LEU A 73 15.42 2.12 -2.71
CA LEU A 73 15.66 2.53 -1.32
C LEU A 73 16.44 1.48 -0.52
N GLU A 74 17.19 0.59 -1.19
CA GLU A 74 18.05 -0.41 -0.54
C GLU A 74 18.91 0.22 0.58
N GLY A 75 18.97 -0.47 1.73
CA GLY A 75 19.63 -0.05 2.95
C GLY A 75 18.88 1.04 3.75
N ARG A 76 17.67 1.45 3.35
CA ARG A 76 16.91 2.53 3.98
C ARG A 76 15.51 2.13 4.44
N LEU A 77 15.06 0.90 4.18
CA LEU A 77 13.70 0.45 4.51
C LEU A 77 13.59 -0.11 5.93
N GLY A 78 14.71 -0.18 6.66
CA GLY A 78 14.71 -0.57 8.06
C GLY A 78 14.49 -2.07 8.23
N PRO A 79 13.88 -2.52 9.33
CA PRO A 79 13.80 -3.94 9.68
C PRO A 79 13.03 -4.81 8.68
N ASP A 80 12.12 -4.22 7.89
CA ASP A 80 11.24 -4.96 6.98
C ASP A 80 11.83 -5.12 5.58
N GLU A 81 13.04 -4.62 5.32
CA GLU A 81 13.64 -4.58 3.98
C GLU A 81 13.71 -5.96 3.31
N ASP A 82 14.29 -6.95 4.00
CA ASP A 82 14.39 -8.33 3.48
C ASP A 82 13.00 -8.94 3.21
N THR A 83 12.01 -8.59 4.03
CA THR A 83 10.63 -9.05 3.85
C THR A 83 10.00 -8.43 2.61
N LEU A 84 10.24 -7.13 2.36
CA LEU A 84 9.76 -6.42 1.19
C LEU A 84 10.41 -6.93 -0.10
N GLN A 85 11.71 -7.24 -0.07
CA GLN A 85 12.42 -7.86 -1.19
C GLN A 85 11.82 -9.22 -1.53
N ALA A 86 11.62 -10.09 -0.52
CA ALA A 86 10.98 -11.38 -0.71
C ALA A 86 9.54 -11.26 -1.25
N ALA A 87 8.76 -10.30 -0.76
CA ALA A 87 7.41 -10.05 -1.25
C ALA A 87 7.39 -9.58 -2.72
N LEU A 88 8.34 -8.73 -3.12
CA LEU A 88 8.50 -8.28 -4.51
C LEU A 88 8.85 -9.47 -5.44
N GLU A 89 9.74 -10.35 -5.03
CA GLU A 89 10.07 -11.56 -5.77
C GLU A 89 8.85 -12.47 -5.93
N GLN A 90 8.10 -12.68 -4.85
CA GLN A 90 6.90 -13.50 -4.85
C GLN A 90 5.84 -12.99 -5.83
N ILE A 91 5.53 -11.69 -5.81
CA ILE A 91 4.49 -11.13 -6.69
C ILE A 91 4.91 -11.16 -8.17
N ARG A 92 6.21 -10.97 -8.46
CA ARG A 92 6.76 -11.12 -9.83
C ARG A 92 6.60 -12.55 -10.35
N LEU A 93 6.87 -13.56 -9.51
CA LEU A 93 6.66 -14.96 -9.87
C LEU A 93 5.18 -15.26 -10.12
N ALA A 94 4.29 -14.79 -9.24
CA ALA A 94 2.85 -14.94 -9.42
C ALA A 94 2.37 -14.30 -10.74
N PHE A 95 2.87 -13.10 -11.08
CA PHE A 95 2.54 -12.44 -12.34
C PHE A 95 2.92 -13.28 -13.56
N LEU A 96 4.12 -13.85 -13.57
CA LEU A 96 4.57 -14.72 -14.67
C LEU A 96 3.71 -15.97 -14.80
N GLN A 97 3.33 -16.60 -13.67
CA GLN A 97 2.47 -17.77 -13.65
C GLN A 97 1.08 -17.47 -14.25
N VAL A 98 0.44 -16.38 -13.83
CA VAL A 98 -0.87 -15.98 -14.37
C VAL A 98 -0.77 -15.60 -15.84
N LYS A 99 0.25 -14.82 -16.23
CA LYS A 99 0.48 -14.46 -17.63
C LYS A 99 0.65 -15.70 -18.51
N ALA A 100 1.36 -16.72 -18.04
CA ALA A 100 1.52 -17.98 -18.75
C ALA A 100 0.22 -18.79 -18.85
N SER A 101 -0.68 -18.69 -17.86
CA SER A 101 -1.98 -19.38 -17.89
C SER A 101 -3.00 -18.76 -18.86
N LEU A 102 -2.78 -17.50 -19.27
CA LEU A 102 -3.65 -16.75 -20.18
C LEU A 102 -3.21 -16.83 -21.65
N GLY A 103 -1.98 -17.30 -21.90
CA GLY A 103 -1.40 -17.48 -23.25
C GLY A 103 -1.54 -18.90 -23.74
#